data_AF-A0A2N2EYM6-F1
#
_entry.id   AF-A0A2N2EYM6-F1
#
_cell.length_a   1.000
_cell.length_b   1.000
_cell.length_c   1.000
_cell.angle_alpha   90.00
_cell.angle_beta   90.00
_cell.angle_gamma   90.00
#
_symmetry.space_group_name_H-M   'P 1'
#
loop_
_entity.id
_entity.type
_entity.pdbx_description
1 polymer ?
#
loop_
_entity_poly.entity_id
_entity_poly.type
_entity_poly.pdbx_seq_one_letter_code
_entity_poly.pdbx_strand_id
1 'polypeptide(L)'
;MKRRIIALVLTVFLGAGAGHIYLREFLKGALLVGANFALAISLVLRASGDTSFDGMSPMEAVREFMMTYSNKMVWHDAAIAAILAYAIVDVWRMSAYETKESNSKQ
;
A
#
# COMPACT_ATOMS: atom_id res chain seq x y z
N MET A 1 10.71 -21.95 -1.43
CA MET A 1 10.98 -21.06 -0.27
C MET A 1 11.70 -19.75 -0.64
N LYS A 2 12.85 -19.75 -1.34
CA LYS A 2 13.62 -18.50 -1.59
C LYS A 2 12.80 -17.39 -2.29
N ARG A 3 12.07 -17.71 -3.36
CA ARG A 3 11.19 -16.75 -4.07
C ARG A 3 10.11 -16.11 -3.18
N ARG A 4 9.63 -16.84 -2.17
CA ARG A 4 8.60 -16.39 -1.23
C ARG A 4 9.12 -15.34 -0.26
N ILE A 5 10.31 -15.57 0.28
CA ILE A 5 10.99 -14.60 1.14
C ILE A 5 11.28 -13.33 0.33
N ILE A 6 11.75 -13.48 -0.91
CA ILE A 6 11.99 -12.34 -1.80
C ILE A 6 10.68 -11.57 -2.05
N ALA A 7 9.57 -12.24 -2.40
CA ALA A 7 8.28 -11.57 -2.62
C ALA A 7 7.77 -10.83 -1.36
N LEU A 8 7.94 -11.42 -0.17
CA LEU A 8 7.59 -10.76 1.09
C LEU A 8 8.46 -9.54 1.36
N VAL A 9 9.78 -9.66 1.18
CA VAL A 9 10.73 -8.55 1.30
C VAL A 9 10.34 -7.44 0.32
N LEU A 10 10.08 -7.77 -0.95
CA LEU A 10 9.63 -6.79 -1.94
C LEU A 10 8.32 -6.12 -1.52
N THR A 11 7.37 -6.86 -0.96
CA THR A 11 6.09 -6.28 -0.48
C THR A 11 6.29 -5.33 0.69
N VAL A 12 7.15 -5.67 1.64
CA VAL A 12 7.42 -4.84 2.83
C VAL A 12 8.20 -3.56 2.45
N PHE A 13 9.20 -3.67 1.58
CA PHE A 13 10.09 -2.54 1.26
C PHE A 13 9.62 -1.67 0.10
N LEU A 14 8.96 -2.25 -0.92
CA LEU A 14 8.50 -1.51 -2.10
C LEU A 14 6.99 -1.24 -2.09
N GLY A 15 6.25 -1.85 -1.16
CA GLY A 15 4.83 -1.63 -0.96
C GLY A 15 3.93 -2.75 -1.51
N ALA A 16 2.63 -2.61 -1.20
CA ALA A 16 1.64 -3.60 -1.58
C ALA A 16 1.53 -3.74 -3.10
N GLY A 17 1.69 -4.97 -3.59
CA GLY A 17 1.64 -5.32 -5.01
C GLY A 17 3.00 -5.68 -5.63
N ALA A 18 4.12 -5.19 -5.08
CA ALA A 18 5.46 -5.52 -5.61
C ALA A 18 5.78 -7.03 -5.51
N GLY A 19 5.43 -7.67 -4.39
CA GLY A 19 5.59 -9.12 -4.24
C GLY A 19 4.68 -9.92 -5.17
N HIS A 20 3.44 -9.48 -5.40
CA HIS A 20 2.52 -10.11 -6.35
C HIS A 20 3.03 -10.03 -7.79
N ILE A 21 3.56 -8.87 -8.21
CA ILE A 21 4.17 -8.71 -9.54
C ILE A 21 5.37 -9.66 -9.69
N TYR A 22 6.21 -9.76 -8.66
CA TYR A 22 7.34 -10.70 -8.66
C TYR A 22 6.90 -12.16 -8.80
N LEU A 23 5.76 -12.52 -8.21
CA LEU A 23 5.13 -13.84 -8.35
C LEU A 23 4.32 -14.02 -9.65
N ARG A 24 4.40 -13.08 -10.60
CA ARG A 24 3.65 -13.07 -11.86
C ARG A 24 2.12 -12.96 -11.70
N GLU A 25 1.65 -12.55 -10.53
CA GLU A 25 0.24 -12.25 -10.24
C GLU A 25 -0.06 -10.78 -10.59
N PHE A 26 0.13 -10.44 -11.87
CA PHE A 26 0.12 -9.05 -12.34
C PHE A 26 -1.19 -8.32 -12.07
N LEU A 27 -2.34 -8.99 -12.23
CA LEU A 27 -3.64 -8.37 -11.99
C LEU A 27 -3.81 -7.97 -10.52
N LYS A 28 -3.48 -8.87 -9.59
CA LYS A 28 -3.55 -8.59 -8.15
C LYS A 28 -2.54 -7.53 -7.74
N GLY A 29 -1.32 -7.62 -8.27
CA GLY A 29 -0.28 -6.62 -8.04
C GLY A 29 -0.71 -5.23 -8.49
N ALA A 30 -1.24 -5.10 -9.71
CA ALA A 30 -1.74 -3.85 -10.25
C ALA A 30 -2.91 -3.28 -9.45
N LEU A 31 -3.84 -4.12 -8.99
CA LEU A 31 -4.95 -3.69 -8.12
C LEU A 31 -4.47 -3.13 -6.79
N LEU A 32 -3.48 -3.77 -6.15
CA LEU A 32 -2.92 -3.31 -4.87
C LEU A 32 -2.16 -1.99 -5.02
N VAL A 33 -1.37 -1.85 -6.08
CA VAL A 33 -0.69 -0.59 -6.43
C VAL A 33 -1.73 0.50 -6.72
N GLY A 34 -2.76 0.18 -7.49
CA GLY A 34 -3.84 1.11 -7.82
C GLY A 34 -4.63 1.56 -6.59
N ALA A 35 -4.89 0.67 -5.63
CA ALA A 35 -5.56 1.01 -4.38
C ALA A 35 -4.74 2.00 -3.54
N ASN A 36 -3.43 1.77 -3.39
CA ASN A 36 -2.54 2.71 -2.73
C ASN A 36 -2.48 4.07 -3.45
N PHE A 37 -2.43 4.05 -4.79
CA PHE A 37 -2.41 5.27 -5.60
C PHE A 37 -3.72 6.07 -5.48
N ALA A 38 -4.88 5.40 -5.47
CA ALA A 38 -6.17 6.04 -5.26
C ALA A 38 -6.27 6.71 -3.88
N LEU A 39 -5.79 6.05 -2.83
CA LEU A 39 -5.71 6.65 -1.48
C LEU A 39 -4.81 7.89 -1.47
N ALA A 40 -3.64 7.82 -2.09
CA ALA A 40 -2.73 8.95 -2.20
C ALA A 40 -3.36 10.14 -2.96
N ILE A 41 -3.99 9.88 -4.12
CA ILE A 41 -4.71 10.92 -4.88
C ILE A 41 -5.82 11.54 -4.03
N SER A 42 -6.57 10.72 -3.30
CA SER A 42 -7.68 11.24 -2.49
C SER A 42 -7.22 12.21 -1.40
N LEU A 43 -6.01 11.98 -0.85
CA LEU A 43 -5.39 12.86 0.14
C LEU A 43 -4.89 14.15 -0.52
N VAL A 44 -4.25 14.05 -1.68
CA VAL A 44 -3.76 15.22 -2.45
C VAL A 44 -4.93 16.11 -2.87
N LEU A 45 -5.98 15.55 -3.48
CA LEU A 45 -7.15 16.33 -3.91
C LEU A 45 -7.83 17.04 -2.75
N ARG A 46 -7.91 16.40 -1.58
CA ARG A 46 -8.46 17.02 -0.37
C ARG A 46 -7.58 18.09 0.23
N ALA A 47 -6.26 17.94 0.15
CA ALA A 47 -5.33 18.98 0.59
C ALA A 47 -5.36 20.18 -0.36
N SER A 48 -5.45 19.93 -1.67
CA SER A 48 -5.49 20.98 -2.70
C SER A 48 -6.82 21.73 -2.78
N GLY A 49 -7.93 21.12 -2.36
CA GLY A 49 -9.25 21.76 -2.32
C GLY A 49 -9.52 22.61 -1.09
N ASP A 50 -8.59 22.64 -0.12
CA ASP A 50 -8.74 23.37 1.12
C ASP A 50 -8.07 24.75 1.01
N THR A 51 -8.87 25.80 0.84
CA THR A 51 -8.41 27.19 0.75
C THR A 51 -8.05 27.78 2.12
N SER A 52 -8.21 27.00 3.20
CA SER A 52 -7.84 27.42 4.56
C SER A 52 -6.35 27.74 4.70
N PHE A 53 -5.52 27.31 3.75
CA PHE A 53 -4.06 27.53 3.75
C PHE A 53 -3.63 28.80 2.99
N ASP A 54 -4.54 29.51 2.32
CA ASP A 54 -4.19 30.71 1.57
C ASP A 54 -3.73 31.84 2.50
N GLY A 55 -2.56 32.40 2.20
CA GLY A 55 -1.97 33.51 2.98
C GLY A 55 -1.32 33.10 4.30
N MET A 56 -1.29 31.80 4.65
CA MET A 56 -0.56 31.31 5.82
C MET A 56 0.93 31.16 5.55
N SER A 57 1.76 31.38 6.57
CA SER A 57 3.17 31.01 6.47
C SER A 57 3.32 29.48 6.35
N PRO A 58 4.36 28.95 5.68
CA PRO A 58 4.53 27.51 5.50
C PRO A 58 4.51 26.71 6.81
N MET A 59 5.01 27.31 7.91
CA MET A 59 5.03 26.68 9.23
C MET A 59 3.62 26.60 9.85
N GLU A 60 2.80 27.63 9.67
CA GLU A 60 1.40 27.65 10.10
C GLU A 60 0.55 26.70 9.27
N ALA A 61 0.76 26.68 7.95
CA ALA A 61 0.06 25.76 7.06
C ALA A 61 0.33 24.29 7.41
N VAL A 62 1.59 23.92 7.71
CA VAL A 62 1.93 22.56 8.16
C VAL A 62 1.28 22.23 9.51
N ARG A 63 1.27 23.18 10.46
CA ARG A 63 0.65 22.99 11.77
C ARG A 63 -0.86 22.83 11.68
N GLU A 64 -1.53 23.70 10.92
CA GLU A 64 -2.97 23.67 10.71
C GLU A 64 -3.38 22.41 9.94
N PHE A 65 -2.57 22.00 8.95
CA PHE A 65 -2.75 20.74 8.25
C PHE A 65 -2.64 19.54 9.20
N MET A 66 -1.61 19.50 10.04
CA MET A 66 -1.45 18.44 11.05
C MET A 66 -2.64 18.38 12.01
N MET A 67 -3.13 19.53 12.48
CA MET A 67 -4.27 19.56 13.41
C MET A 67 -5.58 19.13 12.73
N THR A 68 -5.89 19.72 11.58
CA THR A 68 -7.15 19.53 10.84
C THR A 68 -7.24 18.16 10.17
N TYR A 69 -6.11 17.62 9.72
CA TYR A 69 -6.06 16.34 9.02
C TYR A 69 -5.59 15.17 9.87
N SER A 70 -5.18 15.36 11.14
CA SER A 70 -4.75 14.28 12.05
C SER A 70 -5.70 13.07 12.06
N ASN A 71 -6.99 13.28 12.34
CA ASN A 71 -7.98 12.20 12.38
C ASN A 71 -8.23 11.55 11.01
N LYS A 72 -8.07 12.30 9.91
CA LYS A 72 -8.26 11.78 8.54
C LYS A 72 -7.03 11.02 8.04
N MET A 73 -5.83 11.46 8.45
CA MET A 73 -4.57 10.73 8.25
C MET A 73 -4.63 9.37 8.92
N VAL A 74 -5.18 9.26 10.15
CA VAL A 74 -5.35 7.97 10.82
C VAL A 74 -6.17 6.97 9.98
N TRP A 75 -7.25 7.40 9.34
CA TRP A 75 -8.04 6.52 8.47
C TRP A 75 -7.29 6.09 7.21
N HIS A 76 -6.49 6.99 6.62
CA HIS A 76 -5.66 6.66 5.46
C HIS A 76 -4.54 5.71 5.84
N ASP A 77 -3.85 5.97 6.95
CA ASP A 77 -2.81 5.11 7.48
C ASP A 77 -3.35 3.73 7.81
N ALA A 78 -4.55 3.65 8.41
CA ALA A 78 -5.25 2.39 8.66
C ALA A 78 -5.60 1.65 7.35
N ALA A 79 -6.06 2.36 6.32
CA ALA A 79 -6.37 1.77 5.02
C ALA A 79 -5.11 1.24 4.30
N ILE A 80 -4.02 2.02 4.30
CA ILE A 80 -2.73 1.60 3.73
C ILE A 80 -2.19 0.39 4.50
N ALA A 81 -2.24 0.41 5.84
CA ALA A 81 -1.83 -0.70 6.68
C ALA A 81 -2.65 -1.96 6.40
N ALA A 82 -3.97 -1.83 6.22
CA ALA A 82 -4.84 -2.96 5.88
C ALA A 82 -4.52 -3.55 4.50
N ILE A 83 -4.28 -2.72 3.49
CA ILE A 83 -3.87 -3.15 2.15
C ILE A 83 -2.52 -3.88 2.21
N LEU A 84 -1.56 -3.35 2.97
CA LEU A 84 -0.24 -3.95 3.14
C LEU A 84 -0.33 -5.28 3.89
N ALA A 85 -1.09 -5.35 4.98
CA ALA A 85 -1.31 -6.56 5.76
C ALA A 85 -1.98 -7.65 4.91
N TYR A 86 -3.00 -7.29 4.13
CA TYR A 86 -3.63 -8.19 3.16
C TYR A 86 -2.60 -8.71 2.16
N ALA A 87 -1.80 -7.83 1.55
CA ALA A 87 -0.80 -8.23 0.55
C ALA A 87 0.24 -9.20 1.13
N ILE A 88 0.74 -8.93 2.35
CA ILE A 88 1.69 -9.81 3.05
C ILE A 88 1.08 -11.19 3.31
N VAL A 89 -0.15 -11.24 3.83
CA VAL A 89 -0.85 -12.49 4.12
C VAL A 89 -1.13 -13.27 2.83
N ASP A 90 -1.54 -12.60 1.76
CA ASP A 90 -1.83 -13.23 0.48
C ASP A 90 -0.57 -13.79 -0.19
N VAL A 91 0.52 -13.01 -0.27
CA VAL A 91 1.84 -13.51 -0.74
C VAL A 91 2.30 -14.71 0.10
N TRP A 92 2.10 -14.64 1.41
CA TRP A 92 2.42 -15.76 2.30
C TRP A 92 1.59 -17.01 1.96
N ARG A 93 0.29 -16.87 1.69
CA ARG A 93 -0.61 -18.00 1.35
C ARG A 93 -0.37 -18.58 -0.04
N MET A 94 -0.16 -17.75 -1.06
CA MET A 94 0.00 -18.20 -2.46
C MET A 94 1.15 -19.21 -2.63
N SER A 95 2.25 -18.97 -1.93
CA SER A 95 3.40 -19.87 -1.96
C SER A 95 3.17 -21.26 -1.34
N ALA A 96 2.09 -21.47 -0.58
CA ALA A 96 1.70 -22.78 -0.09
C ALA A 96 1.13 -23.67 -1.21
N TYR A 97 0.60 -23.06 -2.28
CA TYR A 97 -0.02 -23.75 -3.41
C TYR A 97 1.01 -24.16 -4.49
N GLU A 98 1.94 -23.28 -4.88
CA GLU A 98 3.01 -23.64 -5.85
C GLU A 98 3.91 -24.79 -5.36
N THR A 99 4.11 -24.90 -4.04
CA THR A 99 4.93 -25.97 -3.46
C THR A 99 4.26 -27.34 -3.61
N LYS A 100 2.92 -27.41 -3.70
CA LYS A 100 2.21 -28.67 -3.94
C LYS A 100 2.21 -29.07 -5.42
N GLU A 101 2.09 -28.11 -6.32
CA GLU A 101 2.07 -28.37 -7.77
C GLU A 101 3.43 -28.81 -8.32
N SER A 102 4.54 -28.32 -7.72
CA SER A 102 5.89 -28.77 -8.06
C SER A 102 6.19 -30.19 -7.59
N ASN A 103 5.58 -30.65 -6.49
CA ASN A 103 5.82 -31.98 -5.94
C ASN A 103 4.92 -33.06 -6.56
N SER A 104 3.84 -32.69 -7.27
CA SER A 104 2.99 -33.65 -7.97
C SER A 104 3.43 -33.93 -9.41
N LYS A 105 4.52 -33.30 -9.87
CA LYS A 105 5.09 -33.46 -11.21
C LYS A 105 6.50 -34.11 -11.18
N GLN A 106 6.95 -34.55 -10.01
CA GLN A 106 8.14 -35.41 -9.83
C GLN A 106 7.67 -36.81 -9.43
#